data_AF-A0A5M9NZ53-F1
#
_entry.id   AF-A0A5M9NZ53-F1
#
_cell.length_a   1.000
_cell.length_b   1.000
_cell.length_c   1.000
_cell.angle_alpha   90.00
_cell.angle_beta   90.00
_cell.angle_gamma   90.00
#
_symmetry.space_group_name_H-M   'P 1'
#
loop_
_entity.id
_entity.type
_entity.pdbx_description
1 polymer ?
#
loop_
_entity_poly.entity_id
_entity_poly.type
_entity_poly.pdbx_seq_one_letter_code
_entity_poly.pdbx_strand_id
1 'polypeptide(L)'
;MERKRSSWQLNVISTILLTTLLSGCKSGHENTTNPTDPTPSVVEISIPNSISFSEPSSGSVTQSITVSLSEALSQELTLTISTSDVTTRSTGSFKNYDAISSQNVKIAAGATSGALPLNLVHNNLYEGSKTLHYTISTDNGANYTISNKQTVVTIDDRDAQPTVSFSNDLSTVVEGDSIIQQAVLSHYTSQDVTLTLDQTGIAASEDFTVDISELTLKLPAETLSTNITFSARDDSFDEGGESVIYTIASVGNATIDSSKNTLAFYIPGQKSFNDTGYVTYFDGTDYDSITPPASHPNQDADFGLDITNGNEHSDGEYGFRYTKLDAHGNPLLPSATDWRCVKDEHTGLYIEAKQDPIALPSQSEVDTWVKNHKDDPDANPYPWDSQSSSWRSASYTYTWHDSDNTTNGGYAGAPNDLLYSAGPISSQCAYINDGSGSNYCNTSSYISSLNSRSICGITDWRLPSPVEARSFINFNVGTAPAGSIDFFPNLGDRLFTHSSSVKQDGSARCIDSQNGELELCNKNIAGSTGIVAVSGGIE
;
A
#
# COMPACT_ATOMS: atom_id res chain seq x y z
N MET A 1 -3.71 -18.71 57.05
CA MET A 1 -4.08 -20.12 56.91
C MET A 1 -4.10 -20.41 55.41
N GLU A 2 -3.47 -21.42 54.84
CA GLU A 2 -2.73 -22.56 55.41
C GLU A 2 -1.34 -22.77 54.75
N ARG A 3 -0.52 -23.65 55.35
CA ARG A 3 0.78 -24.13 54.83
C ARG A 3 0.68 -25.62 54.52
N LYS A 4 1.36 -26.10 53.47
CA LYS A 4 2.05 -27.43 53.35
C LYS A 4 2.96 -27.34 52.11
N ARG A 5 4.29 -27.54 52.20
CA ARG A 5 5.04 -28.82 52.35
C ARG A 5 4.88 -29.74 51.12
N SER A 6 5.87 -30.44 50.55
CA SER A 6 7.35 -30.55 50.66
C SER A 6 7.74 -31.99 50.22
N SER A 7 8.56 -32.16 49.16
CA SER A 7 9.34 -33.39 48.88
C SER A 7 10.35 -33.10 47.73
N TRP A 8 11.68 -33.05 47.92
CA TRP A 8 12.66 -34.17 47.97
C TRP A 8 12.97 -34.75 46.57
N GLN A 9 14.21 -34.98 46.07
CA GLN A 9 15.58 -34.96 46.64
C GLN A 9 16.70 -34.68 45.59
N LEU A 10 17.91 -34.30 46.08
CA LEU A 10 19.33 -34.55 45.67
C LEU A 10 19.69 -35.02 44.23
N ASN A 11 20.91 -34.80 43.69
CA ASN A 11 22.27 -34.81 44.26
C ASN A 11 23.22 -34.01 43.29
N VAL A 12 24.51 -33.68 43.49
CA VAL A 12 25.60 -34.05 44.44
C VAL A 12 26.45 -32.80 44.77
N ILE A 13 27.26 -32.83 45.84
CA ILE A 13 28.34 -31.87 46.15
C ILE A 13 29.65 -32.64 46.31
N SER A 14 30.80 -32.06 45.93
CA SER A 14 32.10 -32.50 46.45
C SER A 14 33.02 -31.31 46.75
N THR A 15 33.46 -31.19 48.00
CA THR A 15 34.36 -30.16 48.52
C THR A 15 35.54 -30.83 49.23
N ILE A 16 36.76 -30.33 48.99
CA ILE A 16 37.99 -30.72 49.71
C ILE A 16 38.73 -29.40 49.99
N LEU A 17 38.55 -28.82 51.17
CA LEU A 17 39.24 -29.07 52.45
C LEU A 17 40.69 -28.55 52.46
N LEU A 18 40.86 -27.43 53.15
CA LEU A 18 42.13 -26.75 53.38
C LEU A 18 42.74 -27.23 54.71
N THR A 19 43.98 -27.72 54.71
CA THR A 19 44.69 -28.15 55.94
C THR A 19 45.99 -27.39 56.11
N THR A 20 46.08 -26.61 57.19
CA THR A 20 47.32 -25.97 57.66
C THR A 20 48.09 -26.90 58.60
N LEU A 21 49.41 -26.96 58.46
CA LEU A 21 50.31 -27.65 59.38
C LEU A 21 51.55 -26.79 59.65
N LEU A 22 51.77 -26.43 60.92
CA LEU A 22 53.06 -25.92 61.42
C LEU A 22 53.76 -27.00 62.24
N SER A 23 55.00 -27.31 61.89
CA SER A 23 56.06 -27.95 62.70
C SER A 23 57.30 -28.06 61.79
N GLY A 24 58.55 -27.90 62.22
CA GLY A 24 59.12 -27.53 63.52
C GLY A 24 60.65 -27.55 63.39
N CYS A 25 61.40 -26.80 64.21
CA CYS A 25 62.86 -26.70 64.07
C CYS A 25 63.62 -27.93 64.61
N LYS A 26 64.61 -28.46 63.86
CA LYS A 26 65.94 -28.80 64.43
C LYS A 26 67.06 -29.13 63.42
N SER A 27 68.23 -28.56 63.72
CA SER A 27 69.58 -29.18 63.69
C SER A 27 70.22 -29.66 62.37
N GLY A 28 70.98 -28.74 61.78
CA GLY A 28 72.36 -28.88 61.26
C GLY A 28 72.97 -30.25 60.94
N HIS A 29 73.45 -30.35 59.69
CA HIS A 29 74.68 -31.05 59.35
C HIS A 29 75.45 -30.22 58.30
N GLU A 30 76.73 -29.97 58.52
CA GLU A 30 77.60 -29.37 57.51
C GLU A 30 77.92 -30.43 56.46
N ASN A 31 77.75 -30.11 55.17
CA ASN A 31 78.44 -30.83 54.11
C ASN A 31 78.77 -29.85 52.99
N THR A 32 80.06 -29.71 52.71
CA THR A 32 80.61 -28.70 51.78
C THR A 32 80.54 -29.20 50.34
N THR A 33 79.42 -28.93 49.67
CA THR A 33 79.34 -28.93 48.21
C THR A 33 79.12 -27.52 47.70
N ASN A 34 80.04 -27.08 46.85
CA ASN A 34 80.02 -25.81 46.14
C ASN A 34 78.61 -25.57 45.55
N PRO A 35 77.94 -24.43 45.80
CA PRO A 35 76.78 -24.08 45.00
C PRO A 35 77.29 -23.87 43.58
N THR A 36 76.88 -24.74 42.65
CA THR A 36 76.76 -24.30 41.26
C THR A 36 75.77 -23.14 41.29
N ASP A 37 76.30 -21.94 41.11
CA ASP A 37 75.52 -20.71 40.93
C ASP A 37 74.37 -21.04 39.95
N PRO A 38 73.10 -20.90 40.35
CA PRO A 38 72.01 -21.19 39.44
C PRO A 38 72.17 -20.25 38.25
N THR A 39 72.44 -20.82 37.07
CA THR A 39 72.50 -20.08 35.81
C THR A 39 71.28 -19.17 35.76
N PRO A 40 71.44 -17.85 35.70
CA PRO A 40 70.33 -16.92 35.94
C PRO A 40 69.17 -17.25 35.01
N SER A 41 68.03 -17.62 35.59
CA SER A 41 66.80 -17.90 34.87
C SER A 41 66.35 -16.61 34.19
N VAL A 42 66.58 -16.54 32.88
CA VAL A 42 66.07 -15.44 32.07
C VAL A 42 64.55 -15.51 32.07
N VAL A 43 63.88 -14.44 32.49
CA VAL A 43 62.42 -14.46 32.66
C VAL A 43 61.75 -14.62 31.30
N GLU A 44 60.95 -15.66 31.13
CA GLU A 44 60.19 -15.88 29.91
C GLU A 44 58.86 -15.11 29.95
N ILE A 45 58.64 -14.28 28.94
CA ILE A 45 57.41 -13.54 28.70
C ILE A 45 56.61 -14.26 27.61
N SER A 46 55.32 -14.51 27.83
CA SER A 46 54.45 -15.14 26.84
C SER A 46 53.03 -14.57 26.87
N ILE A 47 52.40 -14.54 25.70
CA ILE A 47 50.95 -14.42 25.52
C ILE A 47 50.37 -15.77 25.07
N PRO A 48 49.07 -16.06 25.28
CA PRO A 48 48.46 -17.32 24.80
C PRO A 48 48.61 -17.48 23.28
N ASN A 49 48.62 -18.71 22.77
CA ASN A 49 48.72 -18.96 21.32
C ASN A 49 47.48 -18.44 20.55
N SER A 50 46.31 -18.56 21.16
CA SER A 50 45.05 -18.02 20.65
C SER A 50 44.14 -17.59 21.79
N ILE A 51 43.22 -16.67 21.51
CA ILE A 51 42.18 -16.19 22.42
C ILE A 51 40.93 -15.82 21.63
N SER A 52 39.74 -16.04 22.19
CA SER A 52 38.47 -15.64 21.59
C SER A 52 37.78 -14.59 22.46
N PHE A 53 37.18 -13.59 21.82
CA PHE A 53 36.29 -12.61 22.44
C PHE A 53 35.00 -12.53 21.61
N SER A 54 33.84 -12.36 22.23
CA SER A 54 32.65 -11.93 21.47
C SER A 54 32.76 -10.45 21.10
N GLU A 55 32.24 -10.10 19.93
CA GLU A 55 31.94 -8.71 19.57
C GLU A 55 30.96 -8.09 20.61
N PRO A 56 31.13 -6.80 20.97
CA PRO A 56 30.11 -6.10 21.77
C PRO A 56 28.80 -5.96 20.99
N SER A 57 27.66 -6.01 21.69
CA SER A 57 26.33 -5.84 21.08
C SER A 57 25.97 -4.39 20.73
N SER A 58 26.82 -3.42 21.10
CA SER A 58 26.73 -2.01 20.72
C SER A 58 27.99 -1.25 21.12
N GLY A 59 28.32 -0.17 20.39
CA GLY A 59 29.43 0.71 20.72
C GLY A 59 30.80 0.02 20.64
N SER A 60 31.57 0.07 21.72
CA SER A 60 32.89 -0.57 21.81
C SER A 60 33.19 -1.08 23.22
N VAL A 61 34.07 -2.08 23.33
CA VAL A 61 34.51 -2.67 24.60
C VAL A 61 36.00 -2.98 24.57
N THR A 62 36.73 -2.53 25.59
CA THR A 62 38.15 -2.87 25.75
C THR A 62 38.29 -4.23 26.43
N GLN A 63 38.72 -5.23 25.67
CA GLN A 63 39.13 -6.54 26.17
C GLN A 63 40.58 -6.51 26.67
N SER A 64 40.95 -7.52 27.47
CA SER A 64 42.30 -7.67 28.03
C SER A 64 42.90 -9.02 27.66
N ILE A 65 44.05 -9.00 26.99
CA ILE A 65 44.87 -10.17 26.71
C ILE A 65 45.89 -10.30 27.84
N THR A 66 45.91 -11.43 28.54
CA THR A 66 46.88 -11.68 29.62
C THR A 66 48.25 -11.98 29.05
N VAL A 67 49.26 -11.20 29.45
CA VAL A 67 50.67 -11.57 29.34
C VAL A 67 51.13 -12.22 30.65
N SER A 68 51.92 -13.29 30.54
CA SER A 68 52.45 -14.07 31.66
C SER A 68 53.97 -14.02 31.66
N LEU A 69 54.56 -13.87 32.84
CA LEU A 69 56.00 -13.93 33.09
C LEU A 69 56.29 -15.19 33.93
N SER A 70 57.36 -15.92 33.60
CA SER A 70 57.76 -17.12 34.36
C SER A 70 58.11 -16.80 35.82
N GLU A 71 58.68 -15.63 36.08
CA GLU A 71 59.03 -15.09 37.39
C GLU A 71 58.81 -13.56 37.40
N ALA A 72 58.66 -12.95 38.58
CA ALA A 72 58.42 -11.51 38.69
C ALA A 72 59.70 -10.68 38.45
N LEU A 73 59.62 -9.66 37.60
CA LEU A 73 60.74 -8.74 37.38
C LEU A 73 60.88 -7.71 38.51
N SER A 74 62.12 -7.38 38.86
CA SER A 74 62.46 -6.38 39.89
C SER A 74 62.31 -4.92 39.42
N GLN A 75 62.04 -4.71 38.13
CA GLN A 75 61.82 -3.42 37.49
C GLN A 75 60.55 -3.48 36.62
N GLU A 76 59.98 -2.32 36.30
CA GLU A 76 58.83 -2.21 35.41
C GLU A 76 59.22 -2.67 33.99
N LEU A 77 58.42 -3.57 33.43
CA LEU A 77 58.58 -4.04 32.05
C LEU A 77 57.71 -3.16 31.13
N THR A 78 58.31 -2.59 30.08
CA THR A 78 57.56 -1.97 28.98
C THR A 78 57.50 -2.94 27.81
N LEU A 79 56.28 -3.24 27.36
CA LEU A 79 55.98 -3.99 26.15
C LEU A 79 55.39 -3.05 25.12
N THR A 80 55.85 -3.15 23.88
CA THR A 80 55.20 -2.50 22.74
C THR A 80 54.22 -3.50 22.14
N ILE A 81 52.95 -3.11 22.01
CA ILE A 81 51.89 -3.91 21.41
C ILE A 81 51.57 -3.40 20.00
N SER A 82 51.19 -4.31 19.11
CA SER A 82 50.68 -3.99 17.78
C SER A 82 49.71 -5.05 17.25
N THR A 83 48.88 -4.66 16.29
CA THR A 83 47.85 -5.52 15.67
C THR A 83 47.97 -5.51 14.16
N SER A 84 47.65 -6.63 13.51
CA SER A 84 47.42 -6.68 12.06
C SER A 84 46.22 -7.57 11.70
N ASP A 85 45.46 -7.12 10.70
CA ASP A 85 44.31 -7.86 10.18
C ASP A 85 44.72 -9.22 9.58
N VAL A 86 43.88 -10.23 9.76
CA VAL A 86 43.97 -11.53 9.06
C VAL A 86 42.68 -11.78 8.27
N THR A 87 41.54 -11.75 8.96
CA THR A 87 40.20 -11.73 8.35
C THR A 87 39.30 -10.62 8.91
N THR A 88 39.75 -9.92 9.96
CA THR A 88 39.14 -8.68 10.46
C THR A 88 39.33 -7.50 9.50
N ARG A 89 38.59 -6.43 9.79
CA ARG A 89 38.82 -5.08 9.26
C ARG A 89 39.21 -4.16 10.42
N SER A 90 40.34 -3.50 10.31
CA SER A 90 40.79 -2.47 11.27
C SER A 90 40.41 -1.04 10.87
N THR A 91 39.77 -0.85 9.70
CA THR A 91 39.37 0.45 9.13
C THR A 91 38.02 0.36 8.38
N GLY A 92 37.44 1.51 8.03
CA GLY A 92 36.16 1.62 7.33
C GLY A 92 34.94 1.55 8.27
N SER A 93 33.74 1.55 7.66
CA SER A 93 32.45 1.55 8.39
C SER A 93 32.24 0.29 9.23
N PHE A 94 32.76 -0.86 8.76
CA PHE A 94 32.54 -2.17 9.37
C PHE A 94 33.77 -2.71 10.13
N LYS A 95 34.57 -1.84 10.76
CA LYS A 95 35.76 -2.28 11.51
C LYS A 95 35.39 -3.07 12.77
N ASN A 96 36.10 -4.17 13.04
CA ASN A 96 35.87 -5.01 14.23
C ASN A 96 36.59 -4.50 15.49
N TYR A 97 37.65 -3.70 15.32
CA TYR A 97 38.50 -3.26 16.42
C TYR A 97 39.27 -1.96 16.08
N ASP A 98 39.81 -1.29 17.09
CA ASP A 98 40.69 -0.13 16.90
C ASP A 98 42.14 -0.56 16.63
N ALA A 99 42.64 -0.23 15.44
CA ALA A 99 44.00 -0.56 15.01
C ALA A 99 45.08 -0.03 15.95
N ILE A 100 45.95 -0.91 16.45
CA ILE A 100 47.13 -0.56 17.23
C ILE A 100 48.36 -0.71 16.35
N SER A 101 48.87 0.39 15.80
CA SER A 101 50.11 0.39 15.02
C SER A 101 51.36 0.26 15.89
N SER A 102 51.37 0.97 17.04
CA SER A 102 52.34 0.83 18.12
C SER A 102 51.79 1.50 19.38
N GLN A 103 51.78 0.79 20.51
CA GLN A 103 51.41 1.35 21.81
C GLN A 103 52.27 0.71 22.91
N ASN A 104 52.73 1.50 23.88
CA ASN A 104 53.49 0.98 25.01
C ASN A 104 52.56 0.67 26.20
N VAL A 105 52.72 -0.53 26.77
CA VAL A 105 52.01 -1.02 27.95
C VAL A 105 53.03 -1.39 29.03
N LYS A 106 52.76 -0.99 30.27
CA LYS A 106 53.65 -1.17 31.41
C LYS A 106 53.15 -2.29 32.32
N ILE A 107 54.02 -3.23 32.66
CA ILE A 107 53.79 -4.26 33.67
C ILE A 107 54.61 -3.90 34.90
N ALA A 108 53.94 -3.71 36.04
CA ALA A 108 54.56 -3.24 37.27
C ALA A 108 55.62 -4.22 37.81
N ALA A 109 56.68 -3.69 38.41
CA ALA A 109 57.68 -4.49 39.13
C ALA A 109 57.01 -5.36 40.21
N GLY A 110 57.44 -6.61 40.33
CA GLY A 110 56.86 -7.60 41.24
C GLY A 110 55.63 -8.35 40.70
N ALA A 111 55.07 -7.97 39.54
CA ALA A 111 53.98 -8.70 38.92
C ALA A 111 54.49 -9.88 38.06
N THR A 112 53.76 -10.99 38.08
CA THR A 112 53.97 -12.17 37.21
C THR A 112 53.02 -12.19 36.00
N SER A 113 52.11 -11.23 35.90
CA SER A 113 51.19 -11.09 34.76
C SER A 113 50.75 -9.64 34.56
N GLY A 114 50.19 -9.37 33.39
CA GLY A 114 49.66 -8.06 33.03
C GLY A 114 48.50 -8.15 32.04
N ALA A 115 47.68 -7.10 31.99
CA ALA A 115 46.59 -6.96 31.05
C ALA A 115 47.02 -6.05 29.88
N LEU A 116 47.00 -6.59 28.66
CA LEU A 116 47.27 -5.85 27.43
C LEU A 116 45.93 -5.49 26.77
N PRO A 117 45.63 -4.20 26.48
CA PRO A 117 44.34 -3.79 25.97
C PRO A 117 44.15 -4.12 24.49
N LEU A 118 42.91 -4.40 24.11
CA LEU A 118 42.42 -4.45 22.73
C LEU A 118 40.99 -3.90 22.71
N ASN A 119 40.74 -2.80 21.99
CA ASN A 119 39.39 -2.23 21.91
C ASN A 119 38.62 -2.84 20.72
N LEU A 120 37.57 -3.60 21.01
CA LEU A 120 36.66 -4.17 20.03
C LEU A 120 35.51 -3.20 19.76
N VAL A 121 35.00 -3.18 18.54
CA VAL A 121 33.98 -2.25 18.05
C VAL A 121 32.84 -3.06 17.45
N HIS A 122 31.60 -2.69 17.77
CA HIS A 122 30.43 -3.29 17.15
C HIS A 122 30.24 -2.74 15.74
N ASN A 123 30.11 -3.61 14.74
CA ASN A 123 30.07 -3.19 13.34
C ASN A 123 28.70 -3.32 12.64
N ASN A 124 27.73 -4.05 13.21
CA ASN A 124 26.39 -4.31 12.64
C ASN A 124 26.45 -5.05 11.27
N LEU A 125 27.46 -5.91 11.07
CA LEU A 125 27.70 -6.64 9.83
C LEU A 125 27.76 -8.14 10.11
N TYR A 126 26.74 -8.88 9.67
CA TYR A 126 26.78 -10.34 9.72
C TYR A 126 27.90 -10.88 8.82
N GLU A 127 28.97 -11.38 9.42
CA GLU A 127 30.18 -11.78 8.70
C GLU A 127 30.89 -13.03 9.24
N GLY A 128 30.41 -13.60 10.34
CA GLY A 128 31.01 -14.74 11.03
C GLY A 128 32.34 -14.39 11.72
N SER A 129 32.82 -15.29 12.59
CA SER A 129 34.01 -15.00 13.41
C SER A 129 35.23 -14.57 12.59
N LYS A 130 35.79 -13.41 12.92
CA LYS A 130 36.98 -12.84 12.28
C LYS A 130 38.23 -13.04 13.13
N THR A 131 39.40 -12.87 12.52
CA THR A 131 40.70 -13.05 13.18
C THR A 131 41.67 -11.91 12.90
N LEU A 132 42.46 -11.56 13.91
CA LEU A 132 43.62 -10.68 13.79
C LEU A 132 44.84 -11.31 14.49
N HIS A 133 46.02 -10.81 14.14
CA HIS A 133 47.24 -11.06 14.90
C HIS A 133 47.47 -9.93 15.90
N TYR A 134 47.69 -10.29 17.16
CA TYR A 134 48.11 -9.35 18.21
C TYR A 134 49.53 -9.73 18.64
N THR A 135 50.46 -8.80 18.52
CA THR A 135 51.90 -9.01 18.69
C THR A 135 52.45 -8.17 19.83
N ILE A 136 53.34 -8.77 20.63
CA ILE A 136 54.14 -8.06 21.62
C ILE A 136 55.62 -8.01 21.18
N SER A 137 56.27 -6.89 21.46
CA SER A 137 57.71 -6.73 21.37
C SER A 137 58.24 -5.96 22.58
N THR A 138 59.56 -5.95 22.73
CA THR A 138 60.28 -5.28 23.81
C THR A 138 61.69 -4.94 23.33
N ASP A 139 62.34 -3.99 23.97
CA ASP A 139 63.66 -3.47 23.54
C ASP A 139 64.84 -4.41 23.89
N ASN A 140 64.55 -5.67 24.23
CA ASN A 140 65.49 -6.72 24.67
C ASN A 140 66.42 -6.31 25.81
N GLY A 141 65.92 -6.34 27.04
CA GLY A 141 66.76 -6.34 28.24
C GLY A 141 67.46 -7.68 28.46
N ALA A 142 68.67 -7.68 29.04
CA ALA A 142 69.46 -8.89 29.31
C ALA A 142 68.83 -9.87 30.34
N ASN A 143 67.68 -9.53 30.91
CA ASN A 143 67.04 -10.23 32.04
C ASN A 143 65.76 -10.99 31.64
N TYR A 144 65.27 -10.86 30.40
CA TYR A 144 64.05 -11.49 29.94
C TYR A 144 64.08 -11.81 28.43
N THR A 145 63.26 -12.76 28.00
CA THR A 145 63.03 -13.13 26.60
C THR A 145 61.53 -13.31 26.35
N ILE A 146 61.09 -13.16 25.10
CA ILE A 146 59.71 -13.45 24.71
C ILE A 146 59.67 -14.86 24.09
N SER A 147 59.05 -15.82 24.80
CA SER A 147 58.92 -17.21 24.32
C SER A 147 57.70 -17.43 23.42
N ASN A 148 56.61 -16.67 23.63
CA ASN A 148 55.60 -16.45 22.58
C ASN A 148 55.29 -14.95 22.42
N LYS A 149 55.49 -14.44 21.21
CA LYS A 149 55.34 -13.01 20.85
C LYS A 149 54.03 -12.67 20.13
N GLN A 150 53.26 -13.66 19.68
CA GLN A 150 52.10 -13.42 18.83
C GLN A 150 50.94 -14.32 19.27
N THR A 151 49.73 -13.76 19.32
CA THR A 151 48.49 -14.49 19.53
C THR A 151 47.55 -14.27 18.37
N VAL A 152 46.78 -15.31 18.01
CA VAL A 152 45.63 -15.17 17.11
C VAL A 152 44.42 -14.81 17.96
N VAL A 153 43.91 -13.59 17.79
CA VAL A 153 42.66 -13.18 18.43
C VAL A 153 41.52 -13.47 17.47
N THR A 154 40.57 -14.29 17.91
CA THR A 154 39.29 -14.49 17.23
C THR A 154 38.25 -13.53 17.84
N ILE A 155 37.55 -12.80 16.99
CA ILE A 155 36.37 -12.02 17.36
C ILE A 155 35.16 -12.81 16.87
N ASP A 156 34.38 -13.34 17.80
CA ASP A 156 33.15 -14.07 17.50
C ASP A 156 32.02 -13.08 17.24
N ASP A 157 31.52 -13.11 16.00
CA ASP A 157 30.40 -12.32 15.49
C ASP A 157 29.15 -12.51 16.37
N ARG A 158 28.44 -11.41 16.62
CA ARG A 158 27.20 -11.37 17.41
C ARG A 158 25.99 -10.88 16.63
N ASP A 159 26.15 -10.46 15.39
CA ASP A 159 25.05 -10.14 14.50
C ASP A 159 24.30 -11.41 14.07
N ALA A 160 22.98 -11.27 13.91
CA ALA A 160 22.14 -12.36 13.43
C ALA A 160 22.32 -12.55 11.93
N GLN A 161 21.81 -13.64 11.35
CA GLN A 161 21.62 -13.67 9.89
C GLN A 161 20.48 -12.69 9.52
N PRO A 162 20.61 -11.85 8.47
CA PRO A 162 19.56 -10.91 8.11
C PRO A 162 18.29 -11.61 7.58
N THR A 163 17.15 -10.97 7.80
CA THR A 163 15.92 -11.25 7.04
C THR A 163 15.87 -10.35 5.81
N VAL A 164 15.15 -10.79 4.77
CA VAL A 164 14.81 -10.00 3.59
C VAL A 164 13.30 -9.87 3.45
N SER A 165 12.84 -8.69 3.04
CA SER A 165 11.44 -8.36 2.77
C SER A 165 11.32 -7.38 1.61
N PHE A 166 10.13 -7.23 1.04
CA PHE A 166 9.82 -6.07 0.20
C PHE A 166 9.46 -4.84 1.06
N SER A 167 9.71 -3.64 0.53
CA SER A 167 9.37 -2.38 1.19
C SER A 167 7.87 -2.21 1.40
N ASN A 168 7.08 -2.59 0.40
CA ASN A 168 5.63 -2.52 0.36
C ASN A 168 5.06 -3.83 -0.20
N ASP A 169 3.84 -4.18 0.21
CA ASP A 169 3.18 -5.42 -0.20
C ASP A 169 2.34 -5.23 -1.49
N LEU A 170 1.94 -3.98 -1.76
CA LEU A 170 1.16 -3.56 -2.93
C LEU A 170 1.65 -2.18 -3.42
N SER A 171 1.54 -1.93 -4.72
CA SER A 171 1.74 -0.62 -5.36
C SER A 171 0.83 -0.47 -6.57
N THR A 172 0.13 0.65 -6.68
CA THR A 172 -0.64 0.99 -7.88
C THR A 172 0.26 1.72 -8.86
N VAL A 173 0.21 1.35 -10.14
CA VAL A 173 0.99 1.98 -11.23
C VAL A 173 0.05 2.20 -12.40
N VAL A 174 -0.19 3.46 -12.77
CA VAL A 174 -1.04 3.82 -13.91
C VAL A 174 -0.28 3.50 -15.22
N GLU A 175 -0.99 3.18 -16.28
CA GLU A 175 -0.39 3.00 -17.61
C GLU A 175 0.43 4.23 -18.03
N GLY A 176 1.62 3.99 -18.60
CA GLY A 176 2.60 5.03 -18.94
C GLY A 176 3.49 5.48 -17.78
N ASP A 177 3.11 5.21 -16.53
CA ASP A 177 3.87 5.59 -15.34
C ASP A 177 4.90 4.52 -14.91
N SER A 178 5.75 4.89 -13.95
CA SER A 178 6.78 4.01 -13.37
C SER A 178 6.95 4.26 -11.89
N ILE A 179 7.21 3.19 -11.14
CA ILE A 179 7.49 3.24 -9.71
C ILE A 179 8.78 2.48 -9.37
N ILE A 180 9.44 2.91 -8.28
CA ILE A 180 10.58 2.21 -7.70
C ILE A 180 10.16 1.61 -6.36
N GLN A 181 10.20 0.28 -6.28
CA GLN A 181 10.08 -0.48 -5.03
C GLN A 181 11.45 -1.03 -4.62
N GLN A 182 11.55 -1.62 -3.43
CA GLN A 182 12.82 -2.17 -2.93
C GLN A 182 12.63 -3.54 -2.29
N ALA A 183 13.64 -4.39 -2.45
CA ALA A 183 13.91 -5.48 -1.51
C ALA A 183 14.91 -4.98 -0.47
N VAL A 184 14.65 -5.23 0.81
CA VAL A 184 15.35 -4.63 1.96
C VAL A 184 15.80 -5.73 2.94
N LEU A 185 17.01 -5.58 3.48
CA LEU A 185 17.57 -6.41 4.55
C LEU A 185 17.36 -5.76 5.92
N SER A 186 17.16 -6.58 6.95
CA SER A 186 17.05 -6.12 8.35
C SER A 186 18.33 -5.43 8.87
N HIS A 187 19.49 -5.81 8.35
CA HIS A 187 20.82 -5.28 8.67
C HIS A 187 21.84 -5.78 7.63
N TYR A 188 23.10 -5.32 7.72
CA TYR A 188 24.14 -5.63 6.74
C TYR A 188 24.65 -7.08 6.84
N THR A 189 25.13 -7.62 5.72
CA THR A 189 25.87 -8.89 5.66
C THR A 189 27.07 -8.77 4.72
N SER A 190 28.14 -9.51 5.01
CA SER A 190 29.38 -9.51 4.21
C SER A 190 29.31 -10.36 2.94
N GLN A 191 28.16 -10.96 2.63
CA GLN A 191 27.94 -11.78 1.44
C GLN A 191 26.82 -11.20 0.57
N ASP A 192 26.93 -11.38 -0.74
CA ASP A 192 25.83 -11.08 -1.65
C ASP A 192 24.59 -11.92 -1.26
N VAL A 193 23.42 -11.27 -1.20
CA VAL A 193 22.12 -11.93 -1.03
C VAL A 193 21.47 -12.03 -2.41
N THR A 194 21.01 -13.22 -2.75
CA THR A 194 20.34 -13.49 -4.03
C THR A 194 18.96 -14.05 -3.76
N LEU A 195 17.94 -13.43 -4.33
CA LEU A 195 16.54 -13.83 -4.28
C LEU A 195 16.17 -14.53 -5.58
N THR A 196 15.48 -15.66 -5.48
CA THR A 196 14.73 -16.24 -6.60
C THR A 196 13.25 -15.97 -6.36
N LEU A 197 12.59 -15.40 -7.36
CA LEU A 197 11.20 -14.98 -7.30
C LEU A 197 10.31 -15.90 -8.13
N ASP A 198 9.10 -16.13 -7.68
CA ASP A 198 8.01 -16.61 -8.53
C ASP A 198 7.19 -15.40 -9.00
N GLN A 199 6.80 -15.39 -10.27
CA GLN A 199 5.90 -14.37 -10.83
C GLN A 199 4.51 -14.99 -11.07
N THR A 200 3.48 -14.28 -10.61
CA THR A 200 2.07 -14.57 -10.84
C THR A 200 1.33 -13.27 -11.15
N GLY A 201 0.02 -13.31 -11.34
CA GLY A 201 -0.79 -12.15 -11.70
C GLY A 201 -1.80 -12.49 -12.79
N ILE A 202 -2.40 -11.46 -13.37
CA ILE A 202 -3.29 -11.56 -14.54
C ILE A 202 -2.86 -10.68 -15.71
N ALA A 203 -1.90 -9.77 -15.51
CA ALA A 203 -1.32 -8.97 -16.60
C ALA A 203 -0.49 -9.84 -17.54
N ALA A 204 -0.52 -9.53 -18.84
CA ALA A 204 0.32 -10.17 -19.84
C ALA A 204 1.73 -9.55 -19.86
N SER A 205 2.62 -10.12 -20.68
CA SER A 205 4.03 -9.73 -20.72
C SER A 205 4.30 -8.46 -21.53
N GLU A 206 3.30 -8.07 -22.31
CA GLU A 206 3.21 -6.93 -23.20
C GLU A 206 2.82 -5.64 -22.46
N ASP A 207 2.30 -5.71 -21.23
CA ASP A 207 1.65 -4.56 -20.57
C ASP A 207 2.56 -3.89 -19.53
N PHE A 208 3.70 -4.51 -19.21
CA PHE A 208 4.66 -3.95 -18.26
C PHE A 208 6.13 -4.21 -18.61
N THR A 209 7.03 -3.43 -18.00
CA THR A 209 8.45 -3.78 -17.85
C THR A 209 8.85 -3.80 -16.38
N VAL A 210 9.74 -4.73 -16.03
CA VAL A 210 10.44 -4.73 -14.75
C VAL A 210 11.94 -4.92 -14.98
N ASP A 211 12.79 -4.35 -14.13
CA ASP A 211 14.26 -4.50 -14.19
C ASP A 211 14.79 -5.79 -13.51
N ILE A 212 13.96 -6.82 -13.39
CA ILE A 212 14.31 -8.14 -12.84
C ILE A 212 14.65 -9.11 -13.99
N SER A 213 15.94 -9.46 -14.12
CA SER A 213 16.39 -10.51 -15.05
C SER A 213 16.22 -11.91 -14.48
N GLU A 214 15.69 -12.86 -15.27
CA GLU A 214 15.60 -14.29 -14.92
C GLU A 214 14.94 -14.57 -13.56
N LEU A 215 13.97 -13.73 -13.17
CA LEU A 215 13.30 -13.74 -11.86
C LEU A 215 14.27 -13.78 -10.67
N THR A 216 15.47 -13.20 -10.85
CA THR A 216 16.56 -13.22 -9.87
C THR A 216 16.93 -11.80 -9.50
N LEU A 217 16.85 -11.46 -8.22
CA LEU A 217 17.19 -10.13 -7.70
C LEU A 217 18.37 -10.23 -6.74
N LYS A 218 19.38 -9.37 -6.93
CA LYS A 218 20.64 -9.40 -6.18
C LYS A 218 20.82 -8.15 -5.34
N LEU A 219 21.10 -8.35 -4.04
CA LEU A 219 21.55 -7.32 -3.12
C LEU A 219 23.06 -7.55 -2.90
N PRO A 220 23.94 -6.61 -3.31
CA PRO A 220 25.37 -6.75 -3.07
C PRO A 220 25.70 -6.80 -1.58
N ALA A 221 26.81 -7.47 -1.23
CA ALA A 221 27.38 -7.42 0.12
C ALA A 221 27.49 -5.97 0.63
N GLU A 222 27.30 -5.77 1.93
CA GLU A 222 27.38 -4.45 2.59
C GLU A 222 26.37 -3.40 2.11
N THR A 223 25.28 -3.82 1.45
CA THR A 223 24.10 -2.97 1.16
C THR A 223 22.90 -3.37 2.03
N LEU A 224 21.94 -2.45 2.22
CA LEU A 224 20.68 -2.74 2.91
C LEU A 224 19.49 -2.95 1.97
N SER A 225 19.57 -2.51 0.72
CA SER A 225 18.49 -2.68 -0.23
C SER A 225 18.98 -2.69 -1.68
N THR A 226 18.12 -3.16 -2.56
CA THR A 226 18.24 -2.98 -4.00
C THR A 226 16.89 -2.53 -4.56
N ASN A 227 16.93 -1.73 -5.63
CA ASN A 227 15.75 -1.20 -6.28
C ASN A 227 15.11 -2.24 -7.22
N ILE A 228 13.81 -2.09 -7.41
CA ILE A 228 12.98 -2.78 -8.40
C ILE A 228 12.22 -1.67 -9.12
N THR A 229 12.58 -1.41 -10.37
CA THR A 229 11.88 -0.45 -11.24
C THR A 229 10.79 -1.20 -12.00
N PHE A 230 9.54 -0.82 -11.79
CA PHE A 230 8.39 -1.34 -12.51
C PHE A 230 7.74 -0.21 -13.30
N SER A 231 7.36 -0.48 -14.54
CA SER A 231 6.63 0.44 -15.42
C SER A 231 5.45 -0.28 -16.03
N ALA A 232 4.26 0.31 -15.93
CA ALA A 232 3.14 -0.10 -16.77
C ALA A 232 3.29 0.59 -18.14
N ARG A 233 3.06 -0.14 -19.22
CA ARG A 233 3.12 0.42 -20.58
C ARG A 233 1.81 1.13 -20.89
N ASP A 234 1.93 2.25 -21.60
CA ASP A 234 0.81 2.93 -22.25
C ASP A 234 0.57 2.27 -23.60
N ASP A 235 -0.68 1.89 -23.83
CA ASP A 235 -1.15 0.99 -24.88
C ASP A 235 -2.54 1.49 -25.37
N SER A 236 -3.19 0.83 -26.34
CA SER A 236 -4.51 1.27 -26.87
C SER A 236 -5.65 0.26 -26.66
N PHE A 237 -5.49 -0.67 -25.74
CA PHE A 237 -6.35 -1.83 -25.53
C PHE A 237 -6.87 -1.86 -24.09
N ASP A 238 -8.20 -1.78 -23.97
CA ASP A 238 -8.88 -1.67 -22.69
C ASP A 238 -9.06 -3.05 -22.03
N GLU A 239 -8.07 -3.47 -21.22
CA GLU A 239 -8.05 -4.77 -20.52
C GLU A 239 -8.64 -4.70 -19.11
N GLY A 240 -8.82 -3.50 -18.56
CA GLY A 240 -9.30 -3.26 -17.20
C GLY A 240 -8.20 -3.41 -16.13
N GLY A 241 -8.62 -3.55 -14.87
CA GLY A 241 -7.70 -3.64 -13.74
C GLY A 241 -7.00 -4.99 -13.65
N GLU A 242 -5.67 -4.98 -13.69
CA GLU A 242 -4.81 -6.16 -13.73
C GLU A 242 -3.69 -6.12 -12.69
N SER A 243 -2.88 -7.18 -12.61
CA SER A 243 -1.79 -7.26 -11.62
C SER A 243 -0.61 -8.12 -12.03
N VAL A 244 0.56 -7.75 -11.50
CA VAL A 244 1.81 -8.51 -11.53
C VAL A 244 2.27 -8.72 -10.09
N ILE A 245 2.49 -9.97 -9.68
CA ILE A 245 2.78 -10.32 -8.28
C ILE A 245 4.08 -11.12 -8.22
N TYR A 246 5.09 -10.58 -7.54
CA TYR A 246 6.35 -11.25 -7.25
C TYR A 246 6.35 -11.80 -5.82
N THR A 247 6.67 -13.08 -5.66
CA THR A 247 6.83 -13.73 -4.36
C THR A 247 8.26 -14.25 -4.20
N ILE A 248 8.90 -14.01 -3.06
CA ILE A 248 10.23 -14.55 -2.76
C ILE A 248 10.10 -16.07 -2.53
N ALA A 249 10.52 -16.86 -3.51
CA ALA A 249 10.45 -18.31 -3.49
C ALA A 249 11.62 -18.94 -2.72
N SER A 250 12.83 -18.38 -2.88
CA SER A 250 14.00 -18.74 -2.07
C SER A 250 15.01 -17.61 -1.98
N VAL A 251 15.91 -17.71 -0.99
CA VAL A 251 16.98 -16.73 -0.75
C VAL A 251 18.29 -17.43 -0.38
N GLY A 252 19.41 -16.94 -0.92
CA GLY A 252 20.76 -17.27 -0.49
C GLY A 252 21.29 -16.26 0.53
N ASN A 253 22.03 -16.72 1.54
CA ASN A 253 22.73 -15.94 2.57
C ASN A 253 21.89 -15.08 3.53
N ALA A 254 20.58 -14.93 3.31
CA ALA A 254 19.62 -14.35 4.25
C ALA A 254 18.49 -15.34 4.58
N THR A 255 17.48 -14.89 5.32
CA THR A 255 16.21 -15.60 5.59
C THR A 255 15.02 -14.77 5.12
N ILE A 256 13.87 -15.38 4.80
CA ILE A 256 12.69 -14.64 4.30
C ILE A 256 11.85 -14.16 5.50
N ASP A 257 11.47 -12.88 5.51
CA ASP A 257 10.37 -12.41 6.35
C ASP A 257 9.03 -12.83 5.71
N SER A 258 8.40 -13.87 6.27
CA SER A 258 7.14 -14.41 5.77
C SER A 258 5.94 -13.47 5.90
N SER A 259 6.08 -12.32 6.57
CA SER A 259 5.03 -11.30 6.63
C SER A 259 5.06 -10.32 5.45
N LYS A 260 6.18 -10.27 4.70
CA LYS A 260 6.46 -9.30 3.63
C LYS A 260 7.26 -9.93 2.48
N ASN A 261 6.93 -11.17 2.12
CA ASN A 261 7.61 -11.93 1.07
C ASN A 261 6.95 -11.78 -0.32
N THR A 262 5.91 -10.94 -0.45
CA THR A 262 5.15 -10.72 -1.68
C THR A 262 5.06 -9.23 -1.98
N LEU A 263 5.26 -8.87 -3.25
CA LEU A 263 5.11 -7.53 -3.79
C LEU A 263 4.18 -7.60 -5.00
N ALA A 264 3.00 -7.00 -4.87
CA ALA A 264 2.05 -6.84 -5.96
C ALA A 264 2.16 -5.44 -6.59
N PHE A 265 2.16 -5.40 -7.91
CA PHE A 265 1.87 -4.22 -8.71
C PHE A 265 0.44 -4.38 -9.24
N TYR A 266 -0.40 -3.38 -9.01
CA TYR A 266 -1.75 -3.29 -9.57
C TYR A 266 -1.75 -2.20 -10.64
N ILE A 267 -2.12 -2.57 -11.87
CA ILE A 267 -2.30 -1.63 -12.97
C ILE A 267 -3.82 -1.44 -13.09
N PRO A 268 -4.36 -0.23 -12.86
CA PRO A 268 -5.81 -0.03 -12.76
C PRO A 268 -6.55 -0.09 -14.11
N GLY A 269 -5.80 -0.20 -15.23
CA GLY A 269 -6.32 -0.06 -16.58
C GLY A 269 -6.58 1.41 -16.97
N GLN A 270 -6.97 1.62 -18.22
CA GLN A 270 -7.22 2.94 -18.84
C GLN A 270 -8.42 3.73 -18.28
N LYS A 271 -9.09 3.24 -17.23
CA LYS A 271 -10.33 3.80 -16.71
C LYS A 271 -10.11 4.56 -15.41
N SER A 272 -10.03 5.89 -15.51
CA SER A 272 -10.08 6.80 -14.37
C SER A 272 -11.53 7.05 -13.95
N PHE A 273 -11.78 7.21 -12.64
CA PHE A 273 -12.98 7.93 -12.22
C PHE A 273 -12.87 9.40 -12.68
N ASN A 274 -13.99 10.04 -13.01
CA ASN A 274 -13.97 11.49 -13.18
C ASN A 274 -13.60 12.18 -11.87
N ASP A 275 -13.00 13.34 -12.03
CA ASP A 275 -12.82 14.35 -10.98
C ASP A 275 -14.17 14.77 -10.38
N THR A 276 -14.20 15.33 -9.16
CA THR A 276 -15.49 15.77 -8.58
C THR A 276 -15.91 17.17 -9.04
N GLY A 277 -15.03 17.85 -9.79
CA GLY A 277 -15.28 19.11 -10.48
C GLY A 277 -15.04 20.36 -9.63
N TYR A 278 -14.60 20.22 -8.37
CA TYR A 278 -14.35 21.36 -7.49
C TYR A 278 -13.02 22.05 -7.78
N VAL A 279 -13.03 23.11 -8.60
CA VAL A 279 -11.86 24.00 -8.78
C VAL A 279 -11.66 25.03 -7.65
N THR A 280 -12.36 24.84 -6.53
CA THR A 280 -12.35 25.75 -5.38
C THR A 280 -12.34 24.98 -4.07
N TYR A 281 -11.79 25.61 -3.03
CA TYR A 281 -11.45 24.97 -1.77
C TYR A 281 -12.49 25.24 -0.68
N PHE A 282 -12.73 24.25 0.17
CA PHE A 282 -13.44 24.39 1.44
C PHE A 282 -12.61 25.15 2.48
N ASP A 283 -13.08 26.32 2.90
CA ASP A 283 -12.37 27.18 3.86
C ASP A 283 -12.62 26.80 5.33
N GLY A 284 -13.64 25.99 5.60
CA GLY A 284 -14.19 25.71 6.94
C GLY A 284 -15.65 26.12 7.12
N THR A 285 -16.18 26.89 6.18
CA THR A 285 -17.55 27.41 6.11
C THR A 285 -18.20 27.01 4.78
N ASP A 286 -17.56 27.40 3.67
CA ASP A 286 -18.08 27.27 2.31
C ASP A 286 -16.97 26.76 1.35
N TYR A 287 -17.35 26.34 0.14
CA TYR A 287 -16.45 25.74 -0.87
C TYR A 287 -15.90 26.76 -1.90
N ASP A 288 -16.01 28.07 -1.67
CA ASP A 288 -15.76 29.12 -2.68
C ASP A 288 -14.35 29.73 -2.66
N SER A 289 -13.42 29.22 -1.84
CA SER A 289 -12.07 29.77 -1.76
C SER A 289 -11.27 29.45 -3.03
N ILE A 290 -10.63 30.47 -3.61
CA ILE A 290 -9.75 30.32 -4.80
C ILE A 290 -8.27 30.08 -4.45
N THR A 291 -7.96 29.82 -3.17
CA THR A 291 -6.60 29.52 -2.69
C THR A 291 -6.60 28.43 -1.62
N PRO A 292 -5.62 27.50 -1.60
CA PRO A 292 -5.59 26.36 -0.70
C PRO A 292 -5.49 26.81 0.78
N PRO A 293 -6.50 26.54 1.62
CA PRO A 293 -6.49 26.92 3.03
C PRO A 293 -5.53 26.05 3.84
N ALA A 294 -4.56 26.67 4.52
CA ALA A 294 -3.57 25.94 5.33
C ALA A 294 -4.16 25.10 6.49
N SER A 295 -5.42 25.34 6.87
CA SER A 295 -6.18 24.54 7.84
C SER A 295 -6.74 23.24 7.26
N HIS A 296 -6.92 23.17 5.94
CA HIS A 296 -7.54 22.06 5.21
C HIS A 296 -6.72 21.76 3.93
N PRO A 297 -5.48 21.24 4.07
CA PRO A 297 -4.63 20.93 2.91
C PRO A 297 -5.05 19.63 2.21
N ASN A 298 -4.66 19.48 0.94
CA ASN A 298 -4.94 18.31 0.10
C ASN A 298 -6.44 18.15 -0.19
N GLN A 299 -7.06 19.16 -0.78
CA GLN A 299 -8.46 19.08 -1.24
C GLN A 299 -8.52 18.67 -2.72
N ASP A 300 -9.73 18.46 -3.23
CA ASP A 300 -10.00 18.15 -4.64
C ASP A 300 -9.24 19.12 -5.57
N ALA A 301 -9.45 20.43 -5.38
CA ALA A 301 -8.79 21.53 -6.08
C ALA A 301 -7.24 21.59 -6.02
N ASP A 302 -6.56 20.69 -5.30
CA ASP A 302 -5.10 20.53 -5.34
C ASP A 302 -4.63 19.44 -6.34
N PHE A 303 -5.51 18.53 -6.80
CA PHE A 303 -5.15 17.37 -7.62
C PHE A 303 -6.25 16.95 -8.58
N GLY A 304 -5.88 16.73 -9.84
CA GLY A 304 -6.80 16.17 -10.82
C GLY A 304 -6.56 16.72 -12.22
N LEU A 305 -7.62 16.73 -13.02
CA LEU A 305 -7.67 17.42 -14.31
C LEU A 305 -8.33 18.81 -14.18
N ASP A 306 -9.09 19.02 -13.11
CA ASP A 306 -9.70 20.29 -12.70
C ASP A 306 -8.70 21.48 -12.62
N ILE A 307 -7.45 21.24 -12.20
CA ILE A 307 -6.38 22.24 -12.12
C ILE A 307 -5.84 22.71 -13.49
N THR A 308 -6.23 22.05 -14.58
CA THR A 308 -5.80 22.43 -15.94
C THR A 308 -6.71 23.50 -16.54
N ASN A 309 -6.10 24.55 -17.11
CA ASN A 309 -6.79 25.80 -17.46
C ASN A 309 -6.70 26.05 -18.97
N GLY A 310 -7.81 25.96 -19.70
CA GLY A 310 -7.77 26.21 -21.15
C GLY A 310 -9.07 25.97 -21.93
N ASN A 311 -8.91 25.85 -23.26
CA ASN A 311 -9.99 25.56 -24.21
C ASN A 311 -10.41 24.07 -24.19
N GLU A 312 -9.89 23.29 -23.25
CA GLU A 312 -10.04 21.83 -23.19
C GLU A 312 -11.35 21.40 -22.52
N HIS A 313 -12.16 22.35 -22.04
CA HIS A 313 -13.47 22.07 -21.45
C HIS A 313 -14.64 21.90 -22.46
N SER A 314 -14.32 21.66 -23.74
CA SER A 314 -15.31 21.63 -24.82
C SER A 314 -16.09 20.31 -24.91
N ASP A 315 -15.52 19.25 -24.38
CA ASP A 315 -16.10 17.92 -24.21
C ASP A 315 -16.41 17.58 -22.73
N GLY A 316 -16.17 18.50 -21.79
CA GLY A 316 -16.56 18.36 -20.39
C GLY A 316 -15.85 19.39 -19.50
N GLU A 317 -16.52 19.93 -18.49
CA GLU A 317 -15.89 20.88 -17.58
C GLU A 317 -14.90 20.18 -16.62
N TYR A 318 -13.89 20.88 -16.12
CA TYR A 318 -13.13 20.53 -14.90
C TYR A 318 -12.79 19.02 -14.69
N GLY A 319 -12.21 18.38 -15.70
CA GLY A 319 -11.78 16.97 -15.63
C GLY A 319 -12.81 15.92 -16.05
N PHE A 320 -14.01 16.32 -16.46
CA PHE A 320 -14.96 15.47 -17.16
C PHE A 320 -14.63 15.37 -18.66
N ARG A 321 -14.92 14.21 -19.28
CA ARG A 321 -14.79 14.02 -20.73
C ARG A 321 -15.94 13.20 -21.29
N TYR A 322 -16.73 13.81 -22.15
CA TYR A 322 -18.03 13.33 -22.59
C TYR A 322 -18.23 13.37 -24.10
N THR A 323 -18.72 12.25 -24.64
CA THR A 323 -19.19 12.14 -26.03
C THR A 323 -20.71 12.06 -26.06
N LYS A 324 -21.38 13.03 -26.70
CA LYS A 324 -22.83 12.95 -26.99
C LYS A 324 -23.09 11.82 -28.00
N LEU A 325 -24.14 11.04 -27.78
CA LEU A 325 -24.57 9.95 -28.66
C LEU A 325 -25.97 10.18 -29.24
N ASP A 326 -26.17 9.78 -30.49
CA ASP A 326 -27.51 9.74 -31.12
C ASP A 326 -28.35 8.53 -30.65
N ALA A 327 -29.56 8.39 -31.17
CA ALA A 327 -30.46 7.28 -30.81
C ALA A 327 -29.94 5.88 -31.13
N HIS A 328 -28.94 5.76 -32.00
CA HIS A 328 -28.34 4.50 -32.45
C HIS A 328 -26.95 4.25 -31.85
N GLY A 329 -26.46 5.17 -31.00
CA GLY A 329 -25.13 5.08 -30.38
C GLY A 329 -24.00 5.70 -31.19
N ASN A 330 -24.30 6.45 -32.25
CA ASN A 330 -23.26 7.14 -33.03
C ASN A 330 -22.76 8.38 -32.27
N PRO A 331 -21.43 8.64 -32.24
CA PRO A 331 -20.88 9.84 -31.64
C PRO A 331 -21.29 11.11 -32.39
N LEU A 332 -21.59 12.15 -31.64
CA LEU A 332 -21.99 13.47 -32.09
C LEU A 332 -20.94 14.51 -31.68
N LEU A 333 -20.93 15.65 -32.40
CA LEU A 333 -20.13 16.81 -31.99
C LEU A 333 -20.64 17.34 -30.63
N PRO A 334 -19.77 17.84 -29.73
CA PRO A 334 -20.22 18.40 -28.44
C PRO A 334 -21.27 19.51 -28.58
N SER A 335 -21.19 20.31 -29.66
CA SER A 335 -22.15 21.36 -30.01
C SER A 335 -23.50 20.87 -30.55
N ALA A 336 -23.75 19.56 -30.61
CA ALA A 336 -25.05 19.01 -30.99
C ALA A 336 -26.14 19.42 -30.00
N THR A 337 -27.26 19.90 -30.55
CA THR A 337 -28.44 20.34 -29.79
C THR A 337 -29.47 19.24 -29.54
N ASP A 338 -29.27 18.05 -30.11
CA ASP A 338 -30.12 16.88 -29.88
C ASP A 338 -29.22 15.64 -29.70
N TRP A 339 -29.35 14.95 -28.57
CA TRP A 339 -28.66 13.71 -28.24
C TRP A 339 -29.58 12.82 -27.39
N ARG A 340 -29.18 11.56 -27.17
CA ARG A 340 -29.99 10.57 -26.43
C ARG A 340 -29.28 10.01 -25.21
N CYS A 341 -27.96 9.90 -25.31
CA CYS A 341 -27.09 9.48 -24.23
C CYS A 341 -25.78 10.27 -24.28
N VAL A 342 -25.01 10.17 -23.22
CA VAL A 342 -23.66 10.68 -23.12
C VAL A 342 -22.77 9.50 -22.73
N LYS A 343 -21.68 9.27 -23.45
CA LYS A 343 -20.63 8.37 -23.00
C LYS A 343 -19.62 9.19 -22.22
N ASP A 344 -19.32 8.76 -21.01
CA ASP A 344 -18.17 9.15 -20.24
C ASP A 344 -16.93 8.39 -20.76
N GLU A 345 -15.95 9.14 -21.25
CA GLU A 345 -14.72 8.60 -21.83
C GLU A 345 -13.65 8.25 -20.78
N HIS A 346 -13.83 8.65 -19.52
CA HIS A 346 -12.96 8.29 -18.41
C HIS A 346 -13.43 7.01 -17.73
N THR A 347 -14.70 6.96 -17.29
CA THR A 347 -15.24 5.77 -16.59
C THR A 347 -15.72 4.68 -17.53
N GLY A 348 -15.96 5.00 -18.81
CA GLY A 348 -16.65 4.11 -19.74
C GLY A 348 -18.15 3.96 -19.48
N LEU A 349 -18.74 4.79 -18.61
CA LEU A 349 -20.15 4.79 -18.29
C LEU A 349 -20.98 5.46 -19.41
N TYR A 350 -22.04 4.80 -19.84
CA TYR A 350 -23.06 5.41 -20.70
C TYR A 350 -24.18 5.92 -19.82
N ILE A 351 -24.56 7.18 -19.98
CA ILE A 351 -25.53 7.89 -19.15
C ILE A 351 -26.69 8.39 -20.02
N GLU A 352 -27.93 8.20 -19.56
CA GLU A 352 -29.12 8.67 -20.26
C GLU A 352 -29.17 10.21 -20.30
N ALA A 353 -29.37 10.79 -21.50
CA ALA A 353 -29.74 12.20 -21.62
C ALA A 353 -31.27 12.35 -21.59
N LYS A 354 -31.77 13.08 -20.59
CA LYS A 354 -33.19 13.41 -20.40
C LYS A 354 -33.64 14.44 -21.44
N GLN A 355 -34.83 14.25 -22.00
CA GLN A 355 -35.40 15.17 -22.99
C GLN A 355 -36.02 16.39 -22.31
N ASP A 356 -36.18 17.48 -23.07
CA ASP A 356 -36.73 18.73 -22.56
C ASP A 356 -38.11 18.57 -21.89
N PRO A 357 -38.43 19.38 -20.87
CA PRO A 357 -39.75 19.40 -20.25
C PRO A 357 -40.88 19.70 -21.25
N ILE A 358 -41.91 18.87 -21.24
CA ILE A 358 -43.15 19.05 -22.02
C ILE A 358 -44.35 19.32 -21.10
N ALA A 359 -45.40 19.93 -21.65
CA ALA A 359 -46.67 20.06 -20.95
C ALA A 359 -47.41 18.71 -20.88
N LEU A 360 -47.69 18.23 -19.67
CA LEU A 360 -48.44 16.99 -19.43
C LEU A 360 -49.96 17.23 -19.43
N PRO A 361 -50.77 16.25 -19.89
CA PRO A 361 -52.22 16.31 -19.71
C PRO A 361 -52.60 16.20 -18.22
N SER A 362 -53.70 16.82 -17.83
CA SER A 362 -54.26 16.59 -16.49
C SER A 362 -54.82 15.19 -16.38
N GLN A 363 -54.78 14.60 -15.17
CA GLN A 363 -55.34 13.26 -14.96
C GLN A 363 -56.83 13.19 -15.32
N SER A 364 -57.58 14.28 -15.10
CA SER A 364 -58.99 14.40 -15.51
C SER A 364 -59.20 14.32 -17.02
N GLU A 365 -58.29 14.84 -17.84
CA GLU A 365 -58.37 14.73 -19.31
C GLU A 365 -58.06 13.29 -19.74
N VAL A 366 -57.02 12.68 -19.18
CA VAL A 366 -56.65 11.27 -19.41
C VAL A 366 -57.81 10.34 -19.04
N ASP A 367 -58.36 10.45 -17.84
CA ASP A 367 -59.47 9.61 -17.35
C ASP A 367 -60.71 9.74 -18.24
N THR A 368 -61.02 10.97 -18.69
CA THR A 368 -62.15 11.25 -19.58
C THR A 368 -61.94 10.60 -20.95
N TRP A 369 -60.74 10.71 -21.53
CA TRP A 369 -60.42 10.06 -22.79
C TRP A 369 -60.43 8.53 -22.67
N VAL A 370 -59.76 7.95 -21.65
CA VAL A 370 -59.71 6.50 -21.41
C VAL A 370 -61.12 5.92 -21.29
N LYS A 371 -62.05 6.64 -20.64
CA LYS A 371 -63.46 6.23 -20.57
C LYS A 371 -64.10 6.23 -21.95
N ASN A 372 -64.05 7.34 -22.69
CA ASN A 372 -64.71 7.45 -23.98
C ASN A 372 -64.14 6.47 -25.02
N HIS A 373 -62.82 6.24 -25.01
CA HIS A 373 -62.15 5.26 -25.89
C HIS A 373 -62.52 3.82 -25.55
N LYS A 374 -62.82 3.48 -24.29
CA LYS A 374 -63.35 2.15 -23.94
C LYS A 374 -64.79 1.93 -24.43
N ASP A 375 -65.57 3.00 -24.53
CA ASP A 375 -66.95 2.95 -25.02
C ASP A 375 -67.01 2.91 -26.57
N ASP A 376 -66.17 3.71 -27.25
CA ASP A 376 -66.03 3.75 -28.71
C ASP A 376 -64.59 4.13 -29.12
N PRO A 377 -63.72 3.14 -29.46
CA PRO A 377 -62.34 3.39 -29.85
C PRO A 377 -62.18 4.18 -31.17
N ASP A 378 -63.08 3.94 -32.14
CA ASP A 378 -63.00 4.53 -33.48
C ASP A 378 -63.41 6.02 -33.45
N ALA A 379 -64.37 6.39 -32.60
CA ALA A 379 -64.78 7.77 -32.40
C ALA A 379 -63.84 8.58 -31.49
N ASN A 380 -62.99 7.92 -30.69
CA ASN A 380 -62.11 8.55 -29.70
C ASN A 380 -60.65 8.10 -29.86
N PRO A 381 -59.98 8.38 -31.00
CA PRO A 381 -58.58 7.98 -31.21
C PRO A 381 -57.65 8.57 -30.15
N TYR A 382 -56.46 7.99 -30.01
CA TYR A 382 -55.44 8.44 -29.06
C TYR A 382 -54.91 9.85 -29.43
N PRO A 383 -54.92 10.84 -28.52
CA PRO A 383 -54.58 12.23 -28.88
C PRO A 383 -53.16 12.66 -28.46
N TRP A 384 -52.39 11.79 -27.78
CA TRP A 384 -51.12 12.16 -27.11
C TRP A 384 -49.87 11.48 -27.69
N ASP A 385 -49.85 11.19 -29.00
CA ASP A 385 -48.71 10.54 -29.69
C ASP A 385 -47.37 11.28 -29.44
N SER A 386 -47.39 12.61 -29.46
CA SER A 386 -46.20 13.45 -29.25
C SER A 386 -45.66 13.36 -27.81
N GLN A 387 -46.56 13.42 -26.83
CA GLN A 387 -46.22 13.31 -25.41
C GLN A 387 -45.68 11.91 -25.08
N SER A 388 -46.37 10.86 -25.53
CA SER A 388 -45.93 9.47 -25.38
C SER A 388 -44.61 9.14 -26.09
N SER A 389 -44.36 9.73 -27.26
CA SER A 389 -43.05 9.61 -27.94
C SER A 389 -41.92 10.25 -27.12
N SER A 390 -42.26 11.19 -26.23
CA SER A 390 -41.33 11.95 -25.38
C SER A 390 -41.34 11.45 -23.93
N TRP A 391 -41.63 10.17 -23.69
CA TRP A 391 -41.71 9.52 -22.36
C TRP A 391 -40.45 9.65 -21.47
N ARG A 392 -39.31 10.02 -22.05
CA ARG A 392 -38.04 10.31 -21.36
C ARG A 392 -37.82 11.81 -21.07
N SER A 393 -38.85 12.63 -21.27
CA SER A 393 -38.88 14.05 -20.88
C SER A 393 -38.70 14.20 -19.37
N ALA A 394 -37.96 15.23 -18.94
CA ALA A 394 -37.81 15.59 -17.54
C ALA A 394 -39.11 16.02 -16.84
N SER A 395 -40.20 16.25 -17.58
CA SER A 395 -41.54 16.43 -16.97
C SER A 395 -42.09 15.13 -16.36
N TYR A 396 -41.63 13.96 -16.80
CA TYR A 396 -42.15 12.68 -16.34
C TYR A 396 -41.43 12.16 -15.09
N THR A 397 -42.20 11.58 -14.19
CA THR A 397 -41.77 11.11 -12.86
C THR A 397 -42.22 9.66 -12.63
N TYR A 398 -41.41 8.90 -11.90
CA TYR A 398 -41.57 7.45 -11.75
C TYR A 398 -41.32 7.06 -10.29
N THR A 399 -42.14 6.18 -9.71
CA THR A 399 -41.86 5.63 -8.37
C THR A 399 -40.70 4.64 -8.43
N TRP A 400 -39.94 4.54 -7.35
CA TRP A 400 -38.91 3.52 -7.24
C TRP A 400 -39.54 2.14 -7.08
N HIS A 401 -39.16 1.20 -7.97
CA HIS A 401 -39.60 -0.17 -7.89
C HIS A 401 -38.49 -1.15 -8.28
N ASP A 402 -38.32 -2.19 -7.45
CA ASP A 402 -37.45 -3.33 -7.70
C ASP A 402 -38.06 -4.61 -7.12
N SER A 403 -38.34 -5.58 -7.99
CA SER A 403 -38.91 -6.87 -7.62
C SER A 403 -37.92 -7.83 -6.96
N ASP A 404 -36.61 -7.62 -7.11
CA ASP A 404 -35.59 -8.50 -6.53
C ASP A 404 -35.46 -8.24 -5.02
N ASN A 405 -35.68 -9.31 -4.24
CA ASN A 405 -35.68 -9.27 -2.78
C ASN A 405 -34.27 -9.18 -2.16
N THR A 406 -33.22 -9.35 -2.95
CA THR A 406 -31.83 -9.20 -2.51
C THR A 406 -31.36 -7.74 -2.56
N THR A 407 -31.86 -6.97 -3.52
CA THR A 407 -31.49 -5.57 -3.79
C THR A 407 -32.50 -4.57 -3.23
N ASN A 408 -33.78 -4.94 -3.07
CA ASN A 408 -34.83 -3.99 -2.68
C ASN A 408 -34.93 -3.64 -1.19
N GLY A 409 -34.11 -4.24 -0.31
CA GLY A 409 -34.06 -3.84 1.10
C GLY A 409 -35.31 -4.20 1.90
N GLY A 410 -36.04 -5.25 1.48
CA GLY A 410 -37.19 -5.81 2.18
C GLY A 410 -38.55 -5.28 1.73
N TYR A 411 -38.60 -4.26 0.86
CA TYR A 411 -39.83 -3.78 0.25
C TYR A 411 -39.59 -3.30 -1.18
N ALA A 412 -40.33 -3.88 -2.13
CA ALA A 412 -40.15 -3.66 -3.55
C ALA A 412 -40.47 -2.23 -4.04
N GLY A 413 -41.02 -1.35 -3.20
CA GLY A 413 -41.61 -0.09 -3.65
C GLY A 413 -42.96 -0.28 -4.34
N ALA A 414 -43.75 0.78 -4.46
CA ALA A 414 -45.03 0.73 -5.12
C ALA A 414 -44.87 0.44 -6.63
N PRO A 415 -45.57 -0.56 -7.20
CA PRO A 415 -45.63 -0.74 -8.65
C PRO A 415 -46.31 0.45 -9.34
N ASN A 416 -47.08 1.27 -8.61
CA ASN A 416 -47.82 2.44 -9.08
C ASN A 416 -48.87 2.08 -10.15
N ASP A 417 -49.49 3.09 -10.78
CA ASP A 417 -50.57 2.89 -11.74
C ASP A 417 -50.09 2.17 -13.01
N LEU A 418 -50.85 1.14 -13.41
CA LEU A 418 -50.77 0.51 -14.73
C LEU A 418 -51.54 1.38 -15.73
N LEU A 419 -50.84 1.99 -16.68
CA LEU A 419 -51.45 2.82 -17.71
C LEU A 419 -52.31 1.98 -18.66
N TYR A 420 -53.30 2.63 -19.25
CA TYR A 420 -54.18 1.98 -20.23
C TYR A 420 -53.41 1.66 -21.53
N SER A 421 -53.43 0.39 -21.96
CA SER A 421 -52.50 -0.11 -22.99
C SER A 421 -52.67 0.50 -24.38
N ALA A 422 -53.86 1.02 -24.74
CA ALA A 422 -54.10 1.72 -26.02
C ALA A 422 -53.84 3.23 -25.96
N GLY A 423 -53.44 3.74 -24.79
CA GLY A 423 -53.01 5.13 -24.58
C GLY A 423 -52.19 5.23 -23.30
N PRO A 424 -50.93 4.77 -23.31
CA PRO A 424 -50.12 4.61 -22.11
C PRO A 424 -49.54 5.96 -21.64
N ILE A 425 -50.38 6.81 -21.06
CA ILE A 425 -50.03 8.11 -20.48
C ILE A 425 -50.85 8.40 -19.23
N SER A 426 -50.27 9.13 -18.27
CA SER A 426 -50.93 9.76 -17.13
C SER A 426 -50.43 11.19 -16.95
N SER A 427 -50.88 11.89 -15.90
CA SER A 427 -50.28 13.17 -15.50
C SER A 427 -48.92 13.03 -14.79
N GLN A 428 -48.36 11.81 -14.70
CA GLN A 428 -47.08 11.53 -14.04
C GLN A 428 -46.06 10.87 -14.96
N CYS A 429 -46.46 9.90 -15.79
CA CYS A 429 -45.57 9.14 -16.64
C CYS A 429 -46.21 8.81 -18.00
N ALA A 430 -45.41 8.33 -18.95
CA ALA A 430 -45.90 7.81 -20.23
C ALA A 430 -45.00 6.71 -20.77
N TYR A 431 -45.47 6.01 -21.79
CA TYR A 431 -44.70 5.11 -22.65
C TYR A 431 -45.11 5.32 -24.11
N ILE A 432 -44.34 4.75 -25.05
CA ILE A 432 -44.69 4.80 -26.48
C ILE A 432 -45.93 3.94 -26.73
N ASN A 433 -46.89 4.45 -27.51
CA ASN A 433 -48.12 3.73 -27.86
C ASN A 433 -47.90 2.73 -29.01
N ASP A 434 -47.06 1.72 -28.79
CA ASP A 434 -46.75 0.65 -29.76
C ASP A 434 -47.23 -0.74 -29.31
N GLY A 435 -47.92 -0.82 -28.16
CA GLY A 435 -48.43 -2.07 -27.58
C GLY A 435 -47.38 -2.98 -26.96
N SER A 436 -46.12 -2.52 -26.83
CA SER A 436 -45.05 -3.27 -26.17
C SER A 436 -44.85 -2.85 -24.70
N GLY A 437 -44.12 -3.68 -23.96
CA GLY A 437 -43.59 -3.32 -22.64
C GLY A 437 -44.57 -3.46 -21.46
N SER A 438 -44.06 -3.05 -20.30
CA SER A 438 -44.75 -3.01 -19.02
C SER A 438 -45.05 -1.55 -18.71
N ASN A 439 -46.33 -1.15 -18.72
CA ASN A 439 -46.71 0.27 -18.67
C ASN A 439 -47.07 0.74 -17.25
N TYR A 440 -46.30 0.35 -16.24
CA TYR A 440 -46.47 0.85 -14.87
C TYR A 440 -45.64 2.10 -14.63
N CYS A 441 -46.13 3.11 -13.91
CA CYS A 441 -45.37 4.34 -13.62
C CYS A 441 -44.26 4.17 -12.56
N ASN A 442 -43.29 3.30 -12.84
CA ASN A 442 -42.17 2.97 -11.96
C ASN A 442 -40.82 2.77 -12.68
N THR A 443 -39.72 2.82 -11.93
CA THR A 443 -38.34 2.73 -12.45
C THR A 443 -38.05 1.42 -13.18
N SER A 444 -38.53 0.27 -12.69
CA SER A 444 -38.34 -1.04 -13.35
C SER A 444 -38.96 -1.08 -14.75
N SER A 445 -40.16 -0.52 -14.91
CA SER A 445 -40.87 -0.42 -16.20
C SER A 445 -40.23 0.61 -17.14
N TYR A 446 -39.67 1.70 -16.59
CA TYR A 446 -38.86 2.66 -17.34
C TYR A 446 -37.58 2.03 -17.92
N ILE A 447 -36.79 1.38 -17.07
CA ILE A 447 -35.56 0.67 -17.46
C ILE A 447 -35.87 -0.44 -18.48
N SER A 448 -36.93 -1.22 -18.27
CA SER A 448 -37.39 -2.23 -19.23
C SER A 448 -37.76 -1.62 -20.59
N SER A 449 -38.32 -0.40 -20.59
CA SER A 449 -38.68 0.33 -21.80
C SER A 449 -37.47 0.89 -22.55
N LEU A 450 -36.41 1.29 -21.85
CA LEU A 450 -35.11 1.66 -22.44
C LEU A 450 -34.46 0.45 -23.10
N ASN A 451 -34.34 -0.66 -22.35
CA ASN A 451 -33.66 -1.88 -22.79
C ASN A 451 -34.33 -2.54 -23.99
N SER A 452 -35.66 -2.60 -24.00
CA SER A 452 -36.43 -3.12 -25.14
C SER A 452 -36.35 -2.26 -26.41
N ARG A 453 -35.87 -1.01 -26.31
CA ARG A 453 -35.73 -0.07 -27.43
C ARG A 453 -34.29 0.16 -27.86
N SER A 454 -33.32 -0.47 -27.18
CA SER A 454 -31.90 -0.36 -27.51
C SER A 454 -31.44 1.10 -27.66
N ILE A 455 -31.89 1.99 -26.78
CA ILE A 455 -31.59 3.43 -26.88
C ILE A 455 -30.07 3.61 -26.83
N CYS A 456 -29.52 4.31 -27.83
CA CYS A 456 -28.07 4.48 -28.04
C CYS A 456 -27.32 3.17 -28.31
N GLY A 457 -28.01 2.13 -28.80
CA GLY A 457 -27.46 0.79 -29.01
C GLY A 457 -27.42 -0.10 -27.75
N ILE A 458 -27.88 0.41 -26.60
CA ILE A 458 -27.65 -0.19 -25.27
C ILE A 458 -28.90 -0.92 -24.77
N THR A 459 -28.73 -2.16 -24.30
CA THR A 459 -29.82 -3.08 -23.91
C THR A 459 -29.79 -3.52 -22.44
N ASP A 460 -28.86 -3.01 -21.66
CA ASP A 460 -28.57 -3.36 -20.27
C ASP A 460 -28.52 -2.14 -19.33
N TRP A 461 -29.26 -1.08 -19.69
CA TRP A 461 -29.55 0.05 -18.83
C TRP A 461 -30.04 -0.42 -17.45
N ARG A 462 -29.57 0.26 -16.41
CA ARG A 462 -29.94 0.10 -14.99
C ARG A 462 -30.02 1.47 -14.32
N LEU A 463 -30.51 1.53 -13.09
CA LEU A 463 -30.27 2.70 -12.24
C LEU A 463 -28.79 2.72 -11.81
N PRO A 464 -28.17 3.89 -11.64
CA PRO A 464 -26.78 4.00 -11.21
C PRO A 464 -26.60 3.54 -9.76
N SER A 465 -25.36 3.19 -9.40
CA SER A 465 -24.88 3.14 -8.03
C SER A 465 -24.75 4.54 -7.43
N PRO A 466 -24.69 4.69 -6.09
CA PRO A 466 -24.37 5.98 -5.47
C PRO A 466 -23.02 6.58 -5.87
N VAL A 467 -22.07 5.75 -6.33
CA VAL A 467 -20.75 6.21 -6.80
C VAL A 467 -20.86 6.72 -8.23
N GLU A 468 -21.47 5.93 -9.12
CA GLU A 468 -21.70 6.32 -10.52
C GLU A 468 -22.58 7.57 -10.63
N ALA A 469 -23.64 7.66 -9.83
CA ALA A 469 -24.52 8.82 -9.77
C ALA A 469 -23.78 10.10 -9.33
N ARG A 470 -22.66 9.99 -8.61
CA ARG A 470 -21.78 11.13 -8.30
C ARG A 470 -20.71 11.32 -9.37
N SER A 471 -20.29 10.28 -10.08
CA SER A 471 -19.18 10.36 -11.03
C SER A 471 -19.51 11.04 -12.36
N PHE A 472 -20.77 11.39 -12.65
CA PHE A 472 -21.13 12.15 -13.86
C PHE A 472 -21.75 13.52 -13.60
N ILE A 473 -21.79 13.97 -12.34
CA ILE A 473 -22.35 15.26 -11.95
C ILE A 473 -21.21 16.21 -11.61
N ASN A 474 -21.20 17.38 -12.25
CA ASN A 474 -20.29 18.47 -11.93
C ASN A 474 -20.82 19.26 -10.71
N PHE A 475 -20.09 19.23 -9.60
CA PHE A 475 -20.49 19.89 -8.34
C PHE A 475 -19.86 21.28 -8.14
N ASN A 476 -19.21 21.85 -9.17
CA ASN A 476 -18.48 23.11 -9.03
C ASN A 476 -19.35 24.29 -8.54
N VAL A 477 -18.88 24.99 -7.52
CA VAL A 477 -19.52 26.18 -6.97
C VAL A 477 -18.93 27.46 -7.57
N GLY A 478 -19.29 27.76 -8.82
CA GLY A 478 -18.71 28.92 -9.52
C GLY A 478 -19.46 29.38 -10.77
N THR A 479 -18.82 30.27 -11.51
CA THR A 479 -19.26 30.59 -12.89
C THR A 479 -18.59 29.62 -13.85
N ALA A 480 -19.38 28.84 -14.58
CA ALA A 480 -18.88 27.91 -15.58
C ALA A 480 -17.98 28.60 -16.65
N PRO A 481 -17.00 27.89 -17.23
CA PRO A 481 -16.09 28.47 -18.23
C PRO A 481 -16.84 29.02 -19.45
N ALA A 482 -16.31 30.10 -20.05
CA ALA A 482 -16.92 30.68 -21.23
C ALA A 482 -16.87 29.71 -22.43
N GLY A 483 -18.04 29.20 -22.83
CA GLY A 483 -18.17 28.22 -23.92
C GLY A 483 -18.24 26.76 -23.45
N SER A 484 -18.40 26.50 -22.15
CA SER A 484 -18.71 25.17 -21.65
C SER A 484 -20.05 24.65 -22.17
N ILE A 485 -20.23 23.32 -22.10
CA ILE A 485 -21.38 22.62 -22.64
C ILE A 485 -22.01 21.80 -21.53
N ASP A 486 -23.28 22.06 -21.24
CA ASP A 486 -24.08 21.20 -20.38
C ASP A 486 -24.49 19.93 -21.15
N PHE A 487 -24.02 18.79 -20.66
CA PHE A 487 -24.33 17.46 -21.20
C PHE A 487 -25.61 16.85 -20.59
N PHE A 488 -26.09 17.40 -19.48
CA PHE A 488 -27.23 16.90 -18.69
C PHE A 488 -28.20 18.02 -18.21
N PRO A 489 -28.66 18.94 -19.09
CA PRO A 489 -29.45 20.13 -18.70
C PRO A 489 -30.83 19.84 -18.08
N ASN A 490 -31.23 18.56 -18.08
CA ASN A 490 -32.56 18.07 -17.74
C ASN A 490 -32.50 17.00 -16.62
N LEU A 491 -31.43 16.98 -15.82
CA LEU A 491 -31.15 15.95 -14.81
C LEU A 491 -32.15 15.93 -13.64
N GLY A 492 -32.63 17.12 -13.22
CA GLY A 492 -33.48 17.32 -12.04
C GLY A 492 -32.69 17.32 -10.72
N ASP A 493 -33.33 17.76 -9.62
CA ASP A 493 -32.65 18.04 -8.33
C ASP A 493 -32.19 16.78 -7.56
N ARG A 494 -32.77 15.61 -7.83
CA ARG A 494 -32.49 14.35 -7.12
C ARG A 494 -32.56 13.17 -8.07
N LEU A 495 -31.63 12.22 -7.95
CA LEU A 495 -31.60 11.00 -8.77
C LEU A 495 -31.75 9.74 -7.93
N PHE A 496 -32.63 8.83 -8.32
CA PHE A 496 -32.71 7.49 -7.73
C PHE A 496 -31.51 6.62 -8.14
N THR A 497 -31.00 5.84 -7.19
CA THR A 497 -29.98 4.80 -7.43
C THR A 497 -30.61 3.40 -7.37
N HIS A 498 -29.90 2.37 -7.85
CA HIS A 498 -30.30 0.96 -7.68
C HIS A 498 -30.23 0.49 -6.20
N SER A 499 -29.54 1.24 -5.34
CA SER A 499 -29.32 0.87 -3.93
C SER A 499 -30.53 1.20 -3.06
N SER A 500 -31.02 0.21 -2.30
CA SER A 500 -32.08 0.42 -1.31
C SER A 500 -31.52 0.75 0.08
N SER A 501 -32.37 1.28 0.98
CA SER A 501 -31.99 1.54 2.36
C SER A 501 -32.04 0.28 3.23
N VAL A 502 -30.88 -0.19 3.70
CA VAL A 502 -30.76 -1.38 4.58
C VAL A 502 -31.37 -1.23 5.99
N LYS A 503 -32.00 -0.09 6.31
CA LYS A 503 -32.61 0.19 7.64
C LYS A 503 -34.07 0.68 7.57
N GLN A 504 -34.57 1.06 6.41
CA GLN A 504 -35.93 1.58 6.22
C GLN A 504 -36.47 1.03 4.90
N ASP A 505 -37.36 0.06 5.00
CA ASP A 505 -37.96 -0.64 3.87
C ASP A 505 -38.62 0.32 2.85
N GLY A 506 -39.30 1.36 3.32
CA GLY A 506 -39.95 2.39 2.50
C GLY A 506 -39.04 3.36 1.73
N SER A 507 -37.72 3.34 1.90
CA SER A 507 -36.80 4.30 1.24
C SER A 507 -35.71 3.66 0.38
N ALA A 508 -35.36 4.37 -0.70
CA ALA A 508 -34.24 4.06 -1.59
C ALA A 508 -33.15 5.13 -1.44
N ARG A 509 -31.92 4.81 -1.85
CA ARG A 509 -30.84 5.79 -1.92
C ARG A 509 -31.03 6.68 -3.15
N CYS A 510 -30.77 7.96 -2.95
CA CYS A 510 -30.76 8.96 -4.01
C CYS A 510 -29.61 9.94 -3.79
N ILE A 511 -29.16 10.58 -4.86
CA ILE A 511 -28.16 11.65 -4.85
C ILE A 511 -28.90 12.97 -5.10
N ASP A 512 -28.67 13.98 -4.26
CA ASP A 512 -29.01 15.37 -4.60
C ASP A 512 -28.00 15.88 -5.63
N SER A 513 -28.49 16.33 -6.79
CA SER A 513 -27.63 16.68 -7.93
C SER A 513 -26.95 18.04 -7.80
N GLN A 514 -27.31 18.85 -6.80
CA GLN A 514 -26.72 20.17 -6.58
C GLN A 514 -25.48 20.11 -5.69
N ASN A 515 -25.36 19.10 -4.83
CA ASN A 515 -24.27 18.99 -3.84
C ASN A 515 -23.70 17.56 -3.65
N GLY A 516 -24.25 16.55 -4.32
CA GLY A 516 -23.78 15.17 -4.26
C GLY A 516 -24.15 14.41 -2.98
N GLU A 517 -25.04 14.95 -2.14
CA GLU A 517 -25.42 14.33 -0.87
C GLU A 517 -26.22 13.04 -1.06
N LEU A 518 -25.84 11.99 -0.30
CA LEU A 518 -26.49 10.68 -0.32
C LEU A 518 -27.69 10.63 0.64
N GLU A 519 -28.87 10.92 0.09
CA GLU A 519 -30.13 11.01 0.82
C GLU A 519 -30.89 9.65 0.94
N LEU A 520 -32.09 9.73 1.53
CA LEU A 520 -33.10 8.66 1.60
C LEU A 520 -34.41 9.14 0.98
N CYS A 521 -34.65 8.80 -0.28
CA CYS A 521 -35.86 9.16 -1.00
C CYS A 521 -36.98 8.13 -0.79
N ASN A 522 -38.23 8.57 -0.78
CA ASN A 522 -39.39 7.72 -0.56
C ASN A 522 -39.72 6.92 -1.83
N LYS A 523 -39.77 5.58 -1.74
CA LYS A 523 -40.03 4.72 -2.90
C LYS A 523 -41.38 4.97 -3.57
N ASN A 524 -42.36 5.46 -2.82
CA ASN A 524 -43.76 5.56 -3.23
C ASN A 524 -44.18 6.97 -3.70
N ILE A 525 -43.25 7.92 -3.81
CA ILE A 525 -43.53 9.30 -4.24
C ILE A 525 -42.77 9.57 -5.54
N ALA A 526 -43.49 9.59 -6.67
CA ALA A 526 -42.88 9.87 -7.98
C ALA A 526 -42.28 11.30 -8.05
N GLY A 527 -42.98 12.29 -7.51
CA GLY A 527 -42.64 13.72 -7.68
C GLY A 527 -41.48 14.26 -6.84
N SER A 528 -40.74 13.43 -6.10
CA SER A 528 -39.60 13.88 -5.26
C SER A 528 -38.23 13.58 -5.86
N THR A 529 -38.15 12.79 -6.92
CA THR A 529 -36.88 12.21 -7.38
C THR A 529 -36.97 11.81 -8.86
N GLY A 530 -35.98 12.23 -9.65
CA GLY A 530 -35.83 11.87 -11.05
C GLY A 530 -35.24 10.48 -11.26
N ILE A 531 -35.33 10.01 -12.49
CA ILE A 531 -34.69 8.78 -12.98
C ILE A 531 -33.75 9.14 -14.13
N VAL A 532 -32.50 8.70 -14.00
CA VAL A 532 -31.49 8.63 -15.05
C VAL A 532 -31.00 7.20 -15.08
N ALA A 533 -30.88 6.62 -16.27
CA ALA A 533 -30.31 5.30 -16.44
C ALA A 533 -28.83 5.37 -16.80
N VAL A 534 -28.08 4.33 -16.42
CA VAL A 534 -26.68 4.12 -16.84
C VAL A 534 -26.45 2.69 -17.34
N SER A 535 -25.37 2.48 -18.10
CA SER A 535 -24.85 1.17 -18.53
C SER A 535 -23.32 1.24 -18.67
N GLY A 536 -22.63 0.09 -18.64
CA GLY A 536 -21.17 0.03 -18.58
C GLY A 536 -20.63 0.48 -17.22
N GLY A 537 -19.50 1.18 -17.22
CA GLY A 537 -18.82 1.71 -16.03
C GLY A 537 -18.01 0.68 -15.22
N ILE A 538 -17.41 1.16 -14.14
CA ILE A 538 -16.83 0.36 -13.05
C ILE A 538 -17.79 0.46 -11.86
N GLU A 539 -18.22 -0.68 -11.28
CA GLU A 539 -18.91 -0.74 -9.98
C GLU A 539 -17.93 -0.88 -8.80
#